data_AF-A0A349VXI4-F1
#
_entry.id   AF-A0A349VXI4-F1
#
_cell.length_a   1.000
_cell.length_b   1.000
_cell.length_c   1.000
_cell.angle_alpha   90.00
_cell.angle_beta   90.00
_cell.angle_gamma   90.00
#
_symmetry.space_group_name_H-M   'P 1'
#
loop_
_entity.id
_entity.type
_entity.pdbx_description
1 polymer ?
#
loop_
_entity_poly.entity_id
_entity_poly.type
_entity_poly.pdbx_seq_one_letter_code
_entity_poly.pdbx_strand_id
1 'polypeptide(L)' 'RDIVDFPKPGIVFKDITPLLKDAALCSEMVDAIIDQLQGIEIDAIAGIESRGFLFGFLLANRLGLPFIPIRKQG' A
#
# COMPACT_ATOMS: atom_id res chain seq x y z
N ARG A 1 3.52 0.74 13.66
CA ARG A 1 4.01 1.35 14.93
C ARG A 1 4.65 2.70 14.63
N ASP A 2 4.77 3.56 15.63
CA ASP A 2 5.35 4.89 15.47
C ASP A 2 6.84 4.87 15.81
N ILE A 3 7.65 5.53 14.97
CA ILE A 3 9.07 5.77 15.20
C ILE A 3 9.27 7.29 15.16
N VAL A 4 9.52 7.87 16.34
CA VAL A 4 9.71 9.31 16.49
C VAL A 4 11.09 9.71 15.98
N ASP A 5 11.18 10.90 15.38
CA ASP A 5 12.39 11.54 14.85
C ASP A 5 13.13 10.75 13.76
N PHE A 6 12.39 10.01 12.92
CA PHE A 6 12.94 9.25 11.80
C PHE A 6 12.34 9.67 10.44
N PRO A 7 13.13 9.82 9.37
CA PRO A 7 14.60 9.72 9.33
C PRO A 7 15.31 10.99 9.84
N LYS A 8 14.56 12.02 10.24
CA LYS A 8 15.08 13.29 10.77
C LYS A 8 14.16 13.82 11.87
N PRO A 9 14.66 14.70 12.76
CA PRO A 9 13.88 15.26 13.85
C PRO A 9 12.58 15.91 13.39
N GLY A 10 11.53 15.76 14.19
CA GLY A 10 10.18 16.28 13.93
C GLY A 10 9.29 15.38 13.07
N ILE A 11 9.78 14.22 12.60
CA ILE A 11 8.97 13.25 11.83
C ILE A 11 8.59 12.05 12.70
N VAL A 12 7.29 11.76 12.78
CA VAL A 12 6.79 10.48 13.31
C VAL A 12 6.59 9.51 12.15
N PHE A 13 7.57 8.64 11.93
CA PHE A 13 7.53 7.63 10.89
C PHE A 13 6.59 6.49 11.26
N LYS A 14 5.68 6.16 10.35
CA LYS A 14 4.79 4.99 10.48
C LYS A 14 5.49 3.77 9.90
N ASP A 15 5.97 2.90 10.79
CA ASP A 15 6.59 1.63 10.42
C ASP A 15 5.50 0.57 10.17
N ILE A 16 5.38 0.21 8.88
CA ILE A 16 4.46 -0.79 8.35
C ILE A 16 5.03 -2.22 8.40
N THR A 17 6.30 -2.41 8.77
CA THR A 17 6.92 -3.75 8.77
C THR A 17 6.21 -4.78 9.66
N PRO A 18 5.58 -4.43 10.81
CA PRO A 18 4.81 -5.41 11.57
C PRO A 18 3.60 -5.93 10.79
N LEU A 19 2.90 -5.05 10.07
CA LEU A 19 1.79 -5.42 9.20
C LEU A 19 2.26 -6.38 8.11
N LEU A 20 3.38 -6.08 7.44
CA LEU A 20 3.94 -6.91 6.37
C LEU A 20 4.39 -8.31 6.82
N LYS A 21 4.68 -8.49 8.12
CA LYS A 21 5.07 -9.80 8.69
C LYS A 21 3.86 -10.69 8.98
N ASP A 22 2.67 -10.11 9.07
CA ASP A 22 1.43 -10.82 9.32
C ASP A 22 0.65 -10.96 8.00
N ALA A 23 0.67 -12.18 7.45
CA ALA A 23 0.03 -12.46 6.17
C ALA A 23 -1.50 -12.34 6.24
N ALA A 24 -2.10 -12.72 7.37
CA ALA A 24 -3.55 -12.63 7.55
C ALA A 24 -3.98 -11.17 7.61
N LEU A 25 -3.29 -10.37 8.44
CA LEU A 25 -3.58 -8.95 8.58
C LEU A 25 -3.33 -8.18 7.26
N CYS A 26 -2.31 -8.55 6.49
CA CYS A 26 -2.10 -8.00 5.16
C CYS A 26 -3.28 -8.29 4.22
N SER A 27 -3.79 -9.53 4.20
CA SER A 27 -4.93 -9.90 3.37
C SER A 27 -6.19 -9.15 3.80
N GLU A 28 -6.49 -9.15 5.10
CA GLU A 28 -7.66 -8.46 5.65
C GLU A 28 -7.64 -6.96 5.34
N MET A 29 -6.47 -6.33 5.41
CA MET A 29 -6.34 -4.92 5.04
C MET A 29 -6.62 -4.68 3.54
N VAL A 30 -6.12 -5.55 2.66
CA VAL A 30 -6.39 -5.46 1.22
C VAL A 30 -7.88 -5.63 0.93
N ASP A 31 -8.52 -6.62 1.56
CA ASP A 31 -9.95 -6.87 1.41
C ASP A 31 -10.78 -5.68 1.92
N ALA A 32 -10.42 -5.11 3.08
CA ALA A 32 -11.08 -3.92 3.62
C ALA A 32 -10.93 -2.66 2.73
N ILE A 33 -9.85 -2.56 1.95
CA ILE A 33 -9.70 -1.49 0.95
C ILE A 33 -10.61 -1.77 -0.24
N ILE A 34 -10.65 -3.02 -0.74
CA ILE A 34 -11.52 -3.41 -1.87
C ILE A 34 -13.00 -3.16 -1.53
N ASP A 35 -13.42 -3.47 -0.32
CA ASP A 35 -14.80 -3.23 0.13
C ASP A 35 -15.18 -1.74 0.06
N GLN A 36 -14.24 -0.84 0.34
CA GLN A 36 -14.46 0.61 0.21
C GLN A 36 -14.52 1.10 -1.25
N LEU A 37 -14.06 0.27 -2.19
CA LEU A 37 -14.06 0.57 -3.62
C LEU A 37 -15.30 0.01 -4.34
N GLN A 38 -16.22 -0.65 -3.63
CA GLN A 38 -17.42 -1.22 -4.23
C GLN A 38 -18.27 -0.15 -4.92
N GLY A 39 -18.67 -0.43 -6.17
CA GLY A 39 -19.47 0.49 -7.00
C GLY A 39 -18.65 1.57 -7.72
N ILE A 40 -17.32 1.56 -7.57
CA ILE A 40 -16.41 2.41 -8.34
C ILE A 40 -15.82 1.59 -9.48
N GLU A 41 -15.98 2.07 -10.72
CA GLU A 41 -15.25 1.50 -11.85
C GLU A 41 -13.79 1.95 -11.81
N ILE A 42 -12.86 0.99 -11.81
CA ILE A 42 -11.43 1.24 -11.72
C ILE A 42 -10.75 0.51 -12.87
N ASP A 43 -10.02 1.25 -13.71
CA ASP A 43 -9.32 0.69 -14.87
C ASP A 43 -7.89 0.20 -14.55
N ALA A 44 -7.24 0.78 -13.54
CA ALA A 44 -5.88 0.45 -13.14
C ALA A 44 -5.57 0.91 -11.71
N ILE A 45 -4.57 0.27 -11.09
CA ILE A 45 -4.02 0.69 -9.80
C ILE A 45 -2.61 1.26 -9.99
N ALA A 46 -2.41 2.51 -9.57
CA ALA A 46 -1.09 3.14 -9.59
C ALA A 46 -0.44 3.14 -8.21
N GLY A 47 0.73 2.52 -8.07
CA GLY A 47 1.51 2.54 -6.83
C GLY A 47 2.58 3.62 -6.89
N ILE A 48 2.72 4.41 -5.82
CA ILE A 48 3.75 5.46 -5.73
C ILE A 48 4.93 4.91 -4.93
N GLU A 49 6.08 4.81 -5.59
CA GLU A 49 7.36 4.40 -5.00
C GLU A 49 7.34 3.02 -4.32
N SER A 50 8.52 2.59 -3.85
CA SER A 50 8.76 1.24 -3.31
C SER A 50 7.74 0.74 -2.29
N ARG A 51 7.30 1.59 -1.34
CA ARG A 51 6.31 1.20 -0.33
C ARG A 51 4.88 1.16 -0.86
N GLY A 52 4.52 2.06 -1.79
CA GLY A 52 3.22 2.04 -2.43
C GLY A 52 3.04 0.81 -3.33
N PHE A 53 4.14 0.26 -3.86
CA PHE A 53 4.10 -0.94 -4.69
C PHE A 53 3.62 -2.18 -3.92
N LEU A 54 3.94 -2.30 -2.63
CA LEU A 54 3.61 -3.49 -1.84
C LEU A 54 2.10 -3.74 -1.82
N PHE A 55 1.33 -2.72 -1.44
CA PHE A 55 -0.12 -2.85 -1.34
C PHE A 55 -0.83 -2.58 -2.67
N GLY A 56 -0.32 -1.64 -3.47
CA GLY A 56 -0.89 -1.34 -4.79
C GLY A 56 -0.84 -2.55 -5.73
N PHE A 57 0.25 -3.31 -5.71
CA PHE A 57 0.36 -4.53 -6.52
C PHE A 57 -0.58 -5.63 -6.03
N LEU A 58 -0.72 -5.82 -4.70
CA LEU A 58 -1.66 -6.78 -4.14
C LEU A 58 -3.12 -6.44 -4.48
N LEU A 59 -3.49 -5.16 -4.40
CA LEU A 59 -4.82 -4.66 -4.79
C LEU A 59 -5.08 -4.91 -6.27
N ALA A 60 -4.13 -4.54 -7.14
CA ALA A 60 -4.24 -4.77 -8.58
C ALA A 60 -4.45 -6.26 -8.90
N ASN A 61 -3.65 -7.12 -8.26
CA ASN A 61 -3.76 -8.57 -8.43
C ASN A 61 -5.11 -9.11 -7.96
N ARG A 62 -5.62 -8.67 -6.81
CA ARG A 62 -6.92 -9.09 -6.28
C ARG A 62 -8.10 -8.63 -7.12
N LEU A 63 -8.03 -7.42 -7.68
CA LEU A 63 -9.07 -6.85 -8.53
C LEU A 63 -8.98 -7.31 -10.00
N GLY A 64 -7.90 -8.02 -10.38
CA GLY A 64 -7.67 -8.41 -11.77
C GLY A 64 -7.35 -7.22 -12.69
N LEU A 65 -6.76 -6.16 -12.15
CA LEU A 65 -6.49 -4.92 -12.86
C LEU A 65 -4.98 -4.73 -13.15
N PRO A 66 -4.62 -3.94 -14.18
CA PRO A 66 -3.25 -3.51 -14.41
C PRO A 66 -2.66 -2.75 -13.21
N PHE A 67 -1.38 -2.98 -12.94
CA PHE A 67 -0.60 -2.21 -11.98
C PHE A 67 0.37 -1.25 -12.69
N ILE A 68 0.39 0.01 -12.28
CA ILE A 68 1.25 1.07 -12.84
C ILE A 68 2.24 1.55 -11.77
N PRO A 69 3.55 1.27 -11.90
CA PRO A 69 4.54 1.78 -10.97
C PRO A 69 4.89 3.24 -11.28
N ILE A 70 4.69 4.14 -10.32
CA ILE A 70 5.13 5.54 -10.37
C ILE A 70 6.42 5.68 -9.55
N ARG A 71 7.48 6.18 -10.17
CA ARG A 71 8.81 6.36 -9.55
C ARG A 71 9.28 7.80 -9.71
N LYS A 72 10.04 8.29 -8.73
CA LYS A 72 10.83 9.50 -8.86
C LYS A 72 11.88 9.30 -9.93
N GLN A 73 12.21 10.39 -10.61
CA GLN A 73 13.41 10.45 -11.44
C GLN A 73 14.62 10.16 -10.53
N GLY A 74 15.46 9.22 -10.98
CA GLY A 74 16.62 8.75 -10.22
C GLY A 74 17.61 9.85 -9.90
#